data_AF-A0AAN2CG96-F1
#
_entry.id   AF-A0AAN2CG96-F1
#
_cell.length_a   1.000
_cell.length_b   1.000
_cell.length_c   1.000
_cell.angle_alpha   90.00
_cell.angle_beta   90.00
_cell.angle_gamma   90.00
#
_symmetry.space_group_name_H-M   'P 1'
#
loop_
_entity.id
_entity.type
_entity.pdbx_description
1 polymer ?
#
loop_
_entity_poly.entity_id
_entity_poly.type
_entity_poly.pdbx_seq_one_letter_code
_entity_poly.pdbx_strand_id
1 'polypeptide(L)'
;MQKVAFTVTCDGSHTVSSLNHLSIQIESGNTSLISGQVELSGRQEAALILGEVYRRNGDWKFRFIAQGFNGGLKPLAEYYGVNVADEPAPVTPPPAPPAPPKVSLSKVSLTKEKPAISLAKKDNFGEIRINLNWHRGSGSGGLLGGMFGSNKAIDLDLGAFVELADGYKSVVQALGNAFGNYHSEPYVQLQGDDRTGEALDGEWLHINGREWKEIRQVLIYAFIYQGVPSWDKTDGVVTLHVPEQPPIESRLTEGDNKRTLCAIARLVNENGSIRVERINQYFRGQEEMDRAFGWGFRWSRGSK
;
A
#
# COMPACT_ATOMS: atom_id res chain seq x y z
N MET A 1 19.84 -0.36 34.79
CA MET A 1 19.49 1.03 34.45
C MET A 1 18.25 1.01 33.59
N GLN A 2 17.19 1.75 33.93
CA GLN A 2 16.04 1.95 33.05
C GLN A 2 16.25 3.29 32.33
N LYS A 3 16.43 3.24 31.02
CA LYS A 3 16.62 4.39 30.14
C LYS A 3 15.84 4.14 28.84
N VAL A 4 15.07 5.12 28.41
CA VAL A 4 14.30 5.11 27.17
C VAL A 4 14.69 6.36 26.38
N ALA A 5 15.08 6.18 25.12
CA ALA A 5 15.38 7.28 24.21
C ALA A 5 14.22 7.45 23.21
N PHE A 6 13.90 8.70 22.90
CA PHE A 6 12.90 9.08 21.92
C PHE A 6 13.62 9.61 20.69
N THR A 7 13.35 9.02 19.54
CA THR A 7 14.04 9.33 18.28
C THR A 7 13.03 9.55 17.16
N VAL A 8 13.41 10.33 16.15
CA VAL A 8 12.63 10.54 14.93
C VAL A 8 13.55 10.34 13.72
N THR A 9 13.02 9.71 12.67
CA THR A 9 13.75 9.46 11.42
C THR A 9 12.90 9.87 10.23
N CYS A 10 13.53 10.47 9.22
CA CYS A 10 12.93 10.76 7.93
C CYS A 10 13.31 9.66 6.93
N ASP A 11 12.34 9.19 6.15
CA ASP A 11 12.56 8.14 5.15
C ASP A 11 13.02 8.73 3.80
N GLY A 12 13.64 7.88 2.98
CA GLY A 12 14.11 8.26 1.64
C GLY A 12 15.23 9.29 1.69
N SER A 13 15.15 10.32 0.85
CA SER A 13 16.13 11.42 0.78
C SER A 13 15.74 12.64 1.62
N HIS A 14 14.75 12.52 2.52
CA HIS A 14 14.28 13.63 3.34
C HIS A 14 15.14 13.82 4.59
N THR A 15 15.30 15.08 5.01
CA THR A 15 15.97 15.46 6.25
C THR A 15 14.99 16.13 7.20
N VAL A 16 15.35 16.28 8.47
CA VAL A 16 14.48 16.91 9.47
C VAL A 16 14.15 18.38 9.17
N SER A 17 14.94 19.06 8.32
CA SER A 17 14.61 20.42 7.86
C SER A 17 13.41 20.47 6.91
N SER A 18 12.97 19.33 6.37
CA SER A 18 11.72 19.24 5.60
C SER A 18 10.46 19.28 6.47
N LEU A 19 10.60 19.15 7.79
CA LEU A 19 9.47 19.23 8.72
C LEU A 19 9.12 20.70 8.99
N ASN A 20 7.83 21.00 9.04
CA ASN A 20 7.36 22.34 9.39
C ASN A 20 7.50 22.65 10.89
N HIS A 21 7.36 21.63 11.73
CA HIS A 21 7.43 21.75 13.19
C HIS A 21 7.81 20.42 13.82
N LEU A 22 8.68 20.44 14.83
CA LEU A 22 9.08 19.25 15.58
C LEU A 22 9.29 19.60 17.05
N SER A 23 8.55 18.93 17.92
CA SER A 23 8.66 19.11 19.37
C SER A 23 8.48 17.80 20.12
N ILE A 24 9.00 17.76 21.34
CA ILE A 24 8.78 16.68 22.30
C ILE A 24 8.16 17.25 23.56
N GLN A 25 7.12 16.59 24.04
CA GLN A 25 6.39 16.97 25.25
C GLN A 25 6.27 15.78 26.19
N ILE A 26 6.47 16.03 27.48
CA ILE A 26 6.26 15.05 28.55
C ILE A 26 5.07 15.51 29.36
N GLU A 27 4.09 14.63 29.49
CA GLU A 27 2.86 14.88 30.22
C GLU A 27 2.70 13.87 31.35
N SER A 28 2.04 14.29 32.42
CA SER A 28 1.56 13.40 33.47
C SER A 28 0.11 13.72 33.75
N GLY A 29 -0.79 12.78 33.45
CA GLY A 29 -2.22 13.05 33.37
C GLY A 29 -2.51 14.08 32.28
N ASN A 30 -3.22 15.15 32.63
CA ASN A 30 -3.55 16.24 31.71
C ASN A 30 -2.60 17.45 31.82
N THR A 31 -1.47 17.29 32.52
CA THR A 31 -0.52 18.38 32.77
C THR A 31 0.75 18.17 31.95
N SER A 32 1.08 19.16 31.12
CA SER A 32 2.39 19.26 30.45
C SER A 32 3.47 19.59 31.46
N LEU A 33 4.45 18.69 31.61
CA LEU A 33 5.56 18.83 32.55
C LEU A 33 6.80 19.46 31.90
N ILE A 34 7.10 19.07 30.66
CA ILE A 34 8.28 19.53 29.90
C ILE A 34 7.89 19.62 28.43
N SER A 35 8.31 20.69 27.75
CA SER A 35 8.25 20.80 26.29
C SER A 35 9.60 21.25 25.75
N GLY A 36 10.04 20.64 24.65
CA GLY A 36 11.26 20.98 23.93
C GLY A 36 10.97 21.14 22.45
N GLN A 37 11.33 22.28 21.89
CA GLN A 37 11.21 22.58 20.46
C GLN A 37 12.54 22.32 19.77
N VAL A 38 12.51 21.69 18.59
CA VAL A 38 13.71 21.44 17.79
C VAL A 38 13.84 22.54 16.74
N GLU A 39 14.99 23.22 16.71
CA GLU A 39 15.31 24.15 15.61
C GLU A 39 15.66 23.36 14.35
N LEU A 40 14.89 23.57 13.29
CA LEU A 40 14.95 22.77 12.06
C LEU A 40 15.68 23.48 10.91
N SER A 41 15.81 24.81 10.98
CA SER A 41 16.41 25.59 9.90
C SER A 41 17.87 25.18 9.66
N GLY A 42 18.20 24.85 8.41
CA GLY A 42 19.57 24.49 7.99
C GLY A 42 20.02 23.08 8.37
N ARG A 43 19.22 22.29 9.10
CA ARG A 43 19.55 20.91 9.47
C ARG A 43 19.62 19.97 8.26
N GLN A 44 20.58 19.07 8.28
CA GLN A 44 20.85 18.10 7.20
C GLN A 44 20.67 16.65 7.65
N GLU A 45 20.32 16.46 8.92
CA GLU A 45 20.22 15.15 9.52
C GLU A 45 18.92 14.45 9.10
N ALA A 46 19.01 13.17 8.73
CA ALA A 46 17.85 12.35 8.40
C ALA A 46 17.27 11.64 9.65
N ALA A 47 17.92 11.74 10.81
CA ALA A 47 17.42 11.23 12.07
C ALA A 47 17.88 12.07 13.26
N LEU A 48 17.09 12.14 14.34
CA LEU A 48 17.42 12.83 15.59
C LEU A 48 17.11 11.97 16.82
N ILE A 49 17.94 12.06 17.86
CA ILE A 49 17.59 11.73 19.25
C ILE A 49 17.00 12.99 19.89
N LEU A 50 15.69 13.00 20.14
CA LEU A 50 14.98 14.12 20.73
C LEU A 50 15.32 14.29 22.22
N GLY A 51 15.28 13.19 22.95
CA GLY A 51 15.62 13.19 24.36
C GLY A 51 15.54 11.81 25.01
N GLU A 52 15.91 11.74 26.28
CA GLU A 52 16.04 10.50 27.03
C GLU A 52 15.34 10.62 28.38
N VAL A 53 14.47 9.66 28.69
CA VAL A 53 13.91 9.46 30.03
C VAL A 53 14.73 8.39 30.72
N TYR A 54 15.31 8.71 31.87
CA TYR A 54 16.19 7.79 32.61
C TYR A 54 16.00 7.92 34.11
N ARG A 55 16.29 6.84 34.83
CA ARG A 55 16.22 6.82 36.30
C ARG A 55 17.57 7.12 36.93
N ARG A 56 17.63 8.09 37.84
CA ARG A 56 18.82 8.45 38.62
C ARG A 56 18.44 8.68 40.09
N ASN A 57 19.05 7.92 41.00
CA ASN A 57 18.80 7.97 42.45
C ASN A 57 17.34 7.74 42.85
N GLY A 58 16.62 6.88 42.12
CA GLY A 58 15.20 6.58 42.40
C GLY A 58 14.22 7.44 41.61
N ASP A 59 14.65 8.61 41.11
CA ASP A 59 13.80 9.55 40.38
C ASP A 59 13.91 9.41 38.86
N TRP A 60 12.80 9.65 38.17
CA TRP A 60 12.77 9.80 36.72
C TRP A 60 13.25 11.19 36.32
N LYS A 61 14.12 11.23 35.31
CA LYS A 61 14.66 12.47 34.74
C LYS A 61 14.51 12.43 33.23
N PHE A 62 14.28 13.60 32.65
CA PHE A 62 14.34 13.78 31.21
C PHE A 62 15.55 14.64 30.84
N ARG A 63 16.20 14.29 29.72
CA ARG A 63 17.24 15.09 29.08
C ARG A 63 16.83 15.35 27.64
N PHE A 64 16.68 16.62 27.29
CA PHE A 64 16.56 17.06 25.89
C PHE A 64 17.95 17.07 25.25
N ILE A 65 18.09 16.53 24.04
CA ILE A 65 19.38 16.34 23.36
C ILE A 65 19.37 16.95 21.96
N ALA A 66 18.38 16.61 21.13
CA ALA A 66 18.29 17.02 19.71
C ALA A 66 19.56 16.71 18.88
N GLN A 67 20.23 15.60 19.18
CA GLN A 67 21.44 15.15 18.46
C GLN A 67 21.04 14.49 17.14
N GLY A 68 21.67 14.91 16.04
CA GLY A 68 21.33 14.42 14.71
C GLY A 68 22.30 13.42 14.09
N PHE A 69 21.78 12.68 13.11
CA PHE A 69 22.46 11.64 12.35
C PHE A 69 22.16 11.80 10.86
N ASN A 70 23.18 12.15 10.08
CA ASN A 70 23.07 12.38 8.63
C ASN A 70 22.64 11.12 7.85
N GLY A 71 23.11 9.94 8.25
CA GLY A 71 22.77 8.68 7.57
C GLY A 71 21.43 8.07 7.97
N GLY A 72 20.58 8.81 8.69
CA GLY A 72 19.23 8.37 9.04
C GLY A 72 19.21 7.27 10.09
N LEU A 73 18.28 6.32 9.93
CA LEU A 73 18.00 5.28 10.92
C LEU A 73 19.20 4.34 11.17
N LYS A 74 20.00 4.03 10.15
CA LYS A 74 21.13 3.09 10.27
C LYS A 74 22.18 3.53 11.31
N PRO A 75 22.85 4.69 11.18
CA PRO A 75 23.82 5.13 12.18
C PRO A 75 23.19 5.46 13.55
N LEU A 76 21.90 5.83 13.59
CA LEU A 76 21.15 5.99 14.84
C LEU A 76 20.95 4.65 15.56
N ALA A 77 20.62 3.60 14.82
CA ALA A 77 20.45 2.26 15.36
C ALA A 77 21.79 1.65 15.83
N GLU A 78 22.84 1.82 15.04
CA GLU A 78 24.21 1.43 15.40
C GLU A 78 24.69 2.16 16.68
N TYR A 79 24.32 3.44 16.86
CA TYR A 79 24.61 4.20 18.08
C TYR A 79 24.01 3.56 19.34
N TYR A 80 22.88 2.86 19.23
CA TYR A 80 22.26 2.09 20.31
C TYR A 80 22.65 0.60 20.32
N GLY A 81 23.62 0.19 19.49
CA GLY A 81 24.11 -1.18 19.40
C GLY A 81 23.17 -2.12 18.64
N VAL A 82 22.20 -1.59 17.89
CA VAL A 82 21.33 -2.36 17.00
C VAL A 82 22.01 -2.48 15.64
N ASN A 83 22.31 -3.71 15.23
CA ASN A 83 22.92 -3.98 13.93
C ASN A 83 21.85 -3.91 12.83
N VAL A 84 21.93 -2.90 11.96
CA VAL A 84 21.07 -2.74 10.79
C VAL A 84 21.85 -3.19 9.57
N ALA A 85 21.39 -4.26 8.92
CA ALA A 85 22.06 -4.80 7.75
C ALA A 85 22.10 -3.79 6.60
N ASP A 86 23.26 -3.66 5.95
CA ASP A 86 23.46 -2.80 4.79
C ASP A 86 22.62 -3.26 3.60
N GLU A 87 21.96 -2.31 2.94
CA GLU A 87 21.36 -2.54 1.63
C GLU A 87 22.49 -2.57 0.57
N PRO A 88 22.59 -3.61 -0.27
CA PRO A 88 23.72 -3.74 -1.19
C PRO A 88 23.62 -2.76 -2.37
N ALA A 89 24.75 -2.17 -2.75
CA ALA A 89 24.89 -1.31 -3.92
C ALA A 89 24.65 -2.07 -5.25
N PRO A 90 24.17 -1.42 -6.33
CA PRO A 90 23.80 -2.10 -7.56
C PRO A 90 25.02 -2.39 -8.46
N VAL A 91 25.18 -3.64 -8.92
CA VAL A 91 26.03 -4.01 -10.06
C VAL A 91 25.45 -5.23 -10.82
N THR A 92 25.69 -5.26 -12.13
CA THR A 92 25.11 -6.12 -13.21
C THR A 92 25.46 -7.64 -13.17
N PRO A 93 24.65 -8.56 -13.78
CA PRO A 93 24.65 -10.04 -13.56
C PRO A 93 25.50 -10.84 -14.60
N PRO A 94 25.68 -12.21 -14.60
CA PRO A 94 24.97 -13.32 -13.88
C PRO A 94 25.92 -14.48 -13.36
N PRO A 95 25.46 -15.73 -13.04
CA PRO A 95 24.62 -16.18 -11.91
C PRO A 95 25.24 -17.34 -11.06
N ALA A 96 24.87 -17.45 -9.78
CA ALA A 96 24.92 -18.71 -9.00
C ALA A 96 23.80 -18.70 -7.92
N PRO A 97 23.26 -19.88 -7.52
CA PRO A 97 21.88 -20.03 -7.04
C PRO A 97 21.65 -19.51 -5.61
N PRO A 98 20.42 -19.04 -5.27
CA PRO A 98 20.14 -18.31 -4.03
C PRO A 98 19.98 -19.22 -2.81
N ALA A 99 20.52 -18.77 -1.67
CA ALA A 99 20.15 -19.24 -0.34
C ALA A 99 18.87 -18.51 0.15
N PRO A 100 18.01 -19.14 0.97
CA PRO A 100 16.65 -18.65 1.24
C PRO A 100 16.60 -17.44 2.18
N PRO A 101 15.64 -16.50 2.01
CA PRO A 101 15.60 -15.23 2.74
C PRO A 101 14.95 -15.31 4.13
N LYS A 102 15.55 -14.62 5.11
CA LYS A 102 14.97 -14.30 6.44
C LYS A 102 14.10 -13.04 6.36
N VAL A 103 12.94 -13.07 7.02
CA VAL A 103 11.79 -12.16 6.87
C VAL A 103 11.82 -11.02 7.90
N SER A 104 11.63 -9.77 7.43
CA SER A 104 11.26 -8.61 8.25
C SER A 104 9.73 -8.54 8.43
N LEU A 105 9.26 -8.29 9.65
CA LEU A 105 7.84 -8.45 10.04
C LEU A 105 7.00 -7.14 10.08
N SER A 106 7.47 -6.01 9.54
CA SER A 106 6.71 -4.74 9.59
C SER A 106 5.90 -4.40 8.33
N LYS A 107 6.12 -5.10 7.21
CA LYS A 107 5.23 -5.11 6.03
C LYS A 107 5.36 -6.48 5.38
N VAL A 108 4.24 -7.14 5.10
CA VAL A 108 4.27 -8.35 4.28
C VAL A 108 4.16 -7.92 2.83
N SER A 109 5.31 -7.59 2.23
CA SER A 109 5.38 -7.52 0.78
C SER A 109 5.36 -8.96 0.27
N LEU A 110 4.26 -9.36 -0.37
CA LEU A 110 4.25 -10.60 -1.14
C LEU A 110 5.26 -10.42 -2.29
N THR A 111 6.27 -11.26 -2.34
CA THR A 111 7.28 -11.27 -3.41
C THR A 111 7.00 -12.43 -4.35
N LYS A 112 7.71 -12.49 -5.49
CA LYS A 112 7.67 -13.69 -6.35
C LYS A 112 8.11 -14.96 -5.57
N GLU A 113 8.91 -14.81 -4.53
CA GLU A 113 9.47 -15.89 -3.71
C GLU A 113 8.53 -16.31 -2.56
N LYS A 114 7.68 -15.40 -2.09
CA LYS A 114 6.60 -15.67 -1.11
C LYS A 114 5.28 -15.16 -1.69
N PRO A 115 4.72 -15.88 -2.67
CA PRO A 115 3.57 -15.39 -3.43
C PRO A 115 2.26 -15.54 -2.67
N ALA A 116 2.25 -16.12 -1.47
CA ALA A 116 1.03 -16.24 -0.69
C ALA A 116 1.28 -16.09 0.82
N ILE A 117 0.26 -15.58 1.51
CA ILE A 117 0.14 -15.58 2.96
C ILE A 117 -1.22 -16.13 3.35
N SER A 118 -1.25 -16.98 4.38
CA SER A 118 -2.49 -17.45 4.98
C SER A 118 -2.74 -16.69 6.28
N LEU A 119 -3.91 -16.07 6.37
CA LEU A 119 -4.42 -15.45 7.57
C LEU A 119 -5.19 -16.52 8.35
N ALA A 120 -4.93 -16.60 9.65
CA ALA A 120 -5.55 -17.60 10.51
C ALA A 120 -7.08 -17.54 10.41
N LYS A 121 -7.71 -18.71 10.55
CA LYS A 121 -9.17 -18.86 10.56
C LYS A 121 -9.81 -17.87 11.56
N LYS A 122 -10.81 -17.13 11.08
CA LYS A 122 -11.64 -16.24 11.90
C LYS A 122 -13.09 -16.34 11.43
N ASP A 123 -14.02 -16.14 12.35
CA ASP A 123 -15.45 -16.03 12.00
C ASP A 123 -15.78 -14.66 11.38
N ASN A 124 -14.88 -13.69 11.56
CA ASN A 124 -15.07 -12.32 11.13
C ASN A 124 -13.71 -11.68 10.82
N PHE A 125 -13.52 -11.29 9.56
CA PHE A 125 -12.35 -10.53 9.12
C PHE A 125 -12.59 -9.02 9.09
N GLY A 126 -13.71 -8.52 9.61
CA GLY A 126 -14.10 -7.12 9.57
C GLY A 126 -14.35 -6.63 8.15
N GLU A 127 -14.12 -5.33 7.92
CA GLU A 127 -14.11 -4.78 6.56
C GLU A 127 -12.71 -4.93 5.96
N ILE A 128 -12.61 -5.73 4.91
CA ILE A 128 -11.39 -5.85 4.12
C ILE A 128 -11.44 -4.78 3.03
N ARG A 129 -10.40 -3.95 2.94
CA ARG A 129 -10.39 -2.77 2.04
C ARG A 129 -9.25 -2.88 1.04
N ILE A 130 -9.53 -2.61 -0.22
CA ILE A 130 -8.58 -2.56 -1.31
C ILE A 130 -8.57 -1.14 -1.85
N ASN A 131 -7.41 -0.51 -1.89
CA ASN A 131 -7.23 0.82 -2.43
C ASN A 131 -6.36 0.78 -3.69
N LEU A 132 -6.74 1.52 -4.72
CA LEU A 132 -5.92 1.84 -5.88
C LEU A 132 -5.61 3.33 -5.85
N ASN A 133 -4.34 3.70 -5.78
CA ASN A 133 -3.88 5.09 -5.72
C ASN A 133 -2.80 5.36 -6.77
N TRP A 134 -2.77 6.57 -7.32
CA TRP A 134 -1.81 7.06 -8.31
C TRP A 134 -1.69 8.59 -8.26
N HIS A 135 -0.55 9.13 -8.68
CA HIS A 135 -0.43 10.57 -8.87
C HIS A 135 -1.10 10.98 -10.19
N ARG A 136 -2.07 11.89 -10.08
CA ARG A 136 -2.67 12.56 -11.24
C ARG A 136 -1.71 13.68 -11.67
N GLY A 137 -1.07 13.53 -12.83
CA GLY A 137 -0.13 14.55 -13.34
C GLY A 137 -0.77 15.94 -13.33
N SER A 138 -0.10 16.91 -12.71
CA SER A 138 -0.58 18.30 -12.66
C SER A 138 -0.58 18.89 -14.07
N GLY A 139 -1.76 19.06 -14.66
CA GLY A 139 -1.90 19.90 -15.86
C GLY A 139 -1.59 21.34 -15.48
N SER A 140 -0.36 21.80 -15.73
CA SER A 140 -0.04 23.22 -15.66
C SER A 140 -0.77 23.91 -16.81
N GLY A 141 -1.86 24.61 -16.47
CA GLY A 141 -2.59 25.49 -17.37
C GLY A 141 -1.71 26.66 -17.82
N GLY A 142 -0.88 26.43 -18.83
CA GLY A 142 -0.22 27.47 -19.60
C GLY A 142 -1.07 27.84 -20.82
N LEU A 143 -1.37 29.13 -20.98
CA LEU A 143 -2.18 29.73 -22.07
C LEU A 143 -1.61 29.56 -23.50
N LEU A 144 -0.71 28.62 -23.76
CA LEU A 144 -0.10 28.35 -25.08
C LEU A 144 -0.22 26.90 -25.59
N GLY A 145 -0.84 25.98 -24.87
CA GLY A 145 -0.84 24.53 -25.21
C GLY A 145 -1.94 24.03 -26.16
N GLY A 146 -2.73 24.90 -26.78
CA GLY A 146 -4.04 24.56 -27.35
C GLY A 146 -4.10 23.86 -28.72
N MET A 147 -3.02 23.37 -29.34
CA MET A 147 -3.10 22.87 -30.73
C MET A 147 -2.51 21.49 -31.04
N PHE A 148 -1.79 20.80 -30.14
CA PHE A 148 -1.31 19.45 -30.42
C PHE A 148 -1.18 18.59 -29.15
N GLY A 149 -2.13 17.67 -28.95
CA GLY A 149 -2.03 16.57 -27.97
C GLY A 149 -2.98 16.71 -26.79
N SER A 150 -4.00 15.87 -26.74
CA SER A 150 -4.90 15.75 -25.59
C SER A 150 -4.17 15.16 -24.38
N ASN A 151 -3.71 15.99 -23.45
CA ASN A 151 -3.30 15.55 -22.11
C ASN A 151 -4.55 15.10 -21.34
N LYS A 152 -4.99 13.85 -21.57
CA LYS A 152 -6.04 13.22 -20.77
C LYS A 152 -5.48 12.87 -19.40
N ALA A 153 -6.21 13.20 -18.34
CA ALA A 153 -5.87 12.78 -16.99
C ALA A 153 -5.77 11.25 -16.90
N ILE A 154 -4.87 10.76 -16.05
CA ILE A 154 -4.70 9.34 -15.77
C ILE A 154 -5.94 8.83 -15.03
N ASP A 155 -6.61 7.85 -15.61
CA ASP A 155 -7.83 7.22 -15.11
C ASP A 155 -7.58 5.72 -15.00
N LEU A 156 -7.38 5.27 -13.76
CA LEU A 156 -7.17 3.87 -13.41
C LEU A 156 -8.37 3.39 -12.63
N ASP A 157 -8.79 2.16 -12.92
CA ASP A 157 -9.96 1.56 -12.31
C ASP A 157 -9.60 0.29 -11.55
N LEU A 158 -10.35 0.03 -10.49
CA LEU A 158 -10.30 -1.15 -9.65
C LEU A 158 -11.52 -2.04 -9.91
N GLY A 159 -11.33 -3.35 -9.87
CA GLY A 159 -12.41 -4.32 -9.97
C GLY A 159 -12.10 -5.64 -9.31
N ALA A 160 -13.10 -6.50 -9.24
CA ALA A 160 -12.96 -7.84 -8.72
C ALA A 160 -13.83 -8.86 -9.47
N PHE A 161 -13.32 -10.07 -9.62
CA PHE A 161 -14.17 -11.24 -9.83
C PHE A 161 -14.47 -11.87 -8.48
N VAL A 162 -15.75 -12.17 -8.22
CA VAL A 162 -16.21 -12.73 -6.95
C VAL A 162 -16.93 -14.03 -7.22
N GLU A 163 -16.55 -15.07 -6.50
CA GLU A 163 -17.25 -16.35 -6.50
C GLU A 163 -17.67 -16.71 -5.10
N LEU A 164 -18.94 -17.05 -4.94
CA LEU A 164 -19.54 -17.46 -3.69
C LEU A 164 -19.43 -18.98 -3.50
N ALA A 165 -19.65 -19.43 -2.28
CA ALA A 165 -19.56 -20.83 -1.88
C ALA A 165 -20.57 -21.73 -2.61
N ASP A 166 -21.70 -21.19 -3.05
CA ASP A 166 -22.72 -21.87 -3.83
C ASP A 166 -22.40 -21.95 -5.35
N GLY A 167 -21.30 -21.32 -5.78
CA GLY A 167 -20.87 -21.27 -7.18
C GLY A 167 -21.38 -20.06 -7.96
N TYR A 168 -22.15 -19.16 -7.35
CA TYR A 168 -22.50 -17.88 -7.96
C TYR A 168 -21.24 -17.07 -8.27
N LYS A 169 -21.15 -16.51 -9.47
CA LYS A 169 -20.02 -15.71 -9.93
C LYS A 169 -20.50 -14.35 -10.40
N SER A 170 -19.76 -13.31 -10.02
CA SER A 170 -20.04 -11.94 -10.42
C SER A 170 -18.76 -11.16 -10.72
N VAL A 171 -18.91 -10.08 -11.47
CA VAL A 171 -17.87 -9.08 -11.68
C VAL A 171 -18.29 -7.81 -10.96
N VAL A 172 -17.41 -7.25 -10.15
CA VAL A 172 -17.57 -5.95 -9.50
C VAL A 172 -16.61 -4.96 -10.18
N GLN A 173 -17.15 -3.95 -10.87
CA GLN A 173 -16.38 -2.91 -11.58
C GLN A 173 -17.27 -1.74 -12.00
N ALA A 174 -16.65 -0.61 -12.32
CA ALA A 174 -17.34 0.57 -12.87
C ALA A 174 -17.97 0.30 -14.24
N LEU A 175 -17.29 -0.46 -15.11
CA LEU A 175 -17.77 -0.77 -16.46
C LEU A 175 -19.10 -1.55 -16.43
N GLY A 176 -20.14 -0.97 -17.03
CA GLY A 176 -21.48 -1.58 -17.04
C GLY A 176 -22.24 -1.41 -15.72
N ASN A 177 -21.83 -0.49 -14.85
CA ASN A 177 -22.48 -0.17 -13.57
C ASN A 177 -22.56 -1.35 -12.58
N ALA A 178 -21.59 -2.26 -12.61
CA ALA A 178 -21.55 -3.44 -11.77
C ALA A 178 -20.86 -3.16 -10.41
N PHE A 179 -21.37 -2.23 -9.62
CA PHE A 179 -20.69 -1.77 -8.38
C PHE A 179 -20.72 -2.77 -7.22
N GLY A 180 -21.48 -3.85 -7.33
CA GLY A 180 -21.66 -4.82 -6.24
C GLY A 180 -22.42 -4.24 -5.05
N ASN A 181 -22.39 -4.95 -3.92
CA ASN A 181 -23.05 -4.56 -2.68
C ASN A 181 -22.28 -5.15 -1.49
N TYR A 182 -22.11 -4.37 -0.42
CA TYR A 182 -21.36 -4.79 0.76
C TYR A 182 -22.21 -5.64 1.72
N HIS A 183 -23.53 -5.40 1.76
CA HIS A 183 -24.47 -6.03 2.70
C HIS A 183 -25.27 -7.18 2.09
N SER A 184 -25.28 -7.34 0.78
CA SER A 184 -25.88 -8.48 0.09
C SER A 184 -24.89 -9.07 -0.91
N GLU A 185 -25.19 -10.25 -1.45
CA GLU A 185 -24.40 -10.84 -2.54
C GLU A 185 -24.09 -9.80 -3.63
N PRO A 186 -22.82 -9.67 -4.04
CA PRO A 186 -21.70 -10.60 -3.82
C PRO A 186 -20.84 -10.32 -2.56
N TYR A 187 -21.30 -9.48 -1.62
CA TYR A 187 -20.57 -9.06 -0.42
C TYR A 187 -19.26 -8.29 -0.70
N VAL A 188 -19.16 -7.76 -1.92
CA VAL A 188 -18.06 -6.96 -2.42
C VAL A 188 -18.66 -5.73 -3.09
N GLN A 189 -18.14 -4.55 -2.76
CA GLN A 189 -18.63 -3.28 -3.28
C GLN A 189 -17.47 -2.38 -3.70
N LEU A 190 -17.54 -1.87 -4.93
CA LEU A 190 -16.76 -0.72 -5.36
C LEU A 190 -17.45 0.54 -4.81
N GLN A 191 -16.76 1.33 -3.99
CA GLN A 191 -17.33 2.47 -3.23
C GLN A 191 -17.74 3.69 -4.08
N GLY A 192 -17.58 3.57 -5.39
CA GLY A 192 -17.81 4.63 -6.36
C GLY A 192 -16.68 4.59 -7.37
N ASP A 193 -17.05 4.58 -8.64
CA ASP A 193 -16.18 5.06 -9.70
C ASP A 193 -15.97 6.55 -9.37
N ASP A 194 -14.71 6.95 -9.16
CA ASP A 194 -14.39 8.37 -9.08
C ASP A 194 -14.57 8.98 -10.48
N ARG A 195 -15.84 9.08 -10.89
CA ARG A 195 -16.33 9.49 -12.22
C ARG A 195 -15.87 10.89 -12.61
N THR A 196 -15.34 11.64 -11.64
CA THR A 196 -14.83 13.00 -11.78
C THR A 196 -13.31 13.08 -11.57
N GLY A 197 -12.67 12.05 -11.04
CA GLY A 197 -11.26 12.10 -10.62
C GLY A 197 -11.04 13.06 -9.44
N GLU A 198 -12.04 13.28 -8.58
CA GLU A 198 -12.02 14.23 -7.48
C GLU A 198 -11.69 13.60 -6.12
N ALA A 199 -11.82 12.28 -5.96
CA ALA A 199 -11.43 11.60 -4.73
C ALA A 199 -9.90 11.63 -4.61
N LEU A 200 -9.40 12.31 -3.58
CA LEU A 200 -7.95 12.48 -3.32
C LEU A 200 -7.26 11.14 -3.01
N ASP A 201 -8.01 10.14 -2.55
CA ASP A 201 -7.48 8.88 -2.05
C ASP A 201 -7.57 7.72 -3.06
N GLY A 202 -7.94 7.99 -4.32
CA GLY A 202 -8.08 6.98 -5.38
C GLY A 202 -9.36 6.14 -5.26
N GLU A 203 -9.35 4.92 -5.80
CA GLU A 203 -10.52 4.03 -5.81
C GLU A 203 -10.50 3.01 -4.66
N TRP A 204 -11.69 2.67 -4.16
CA TRP A 204 -11.87 1.76 -3.02
C TRP A 204 -12.83 0.62 -3.34
N LEU A 205 -12.38 -0.60 -3.09
CA LEU A 205 -13.20 -1.82 -3.13
C LEU A 205 -13.22 -2.45 -1.75
N HIS A 206 -14.42 -2.70 -1.21
CA HIS A 206 -14.64 -3.22 0.12
C HIS A 206 -15.21 -4.63 0.03
N ILE A 207 -14.69 -5.56 0.83
CA ILE A 207 -15.18 -6.92 0.98
C ILE A 207 -15.67 -7.09 2.40
N ASN A 208 -16.92 -7.56 2.56
CA ASN A 208 -17.50 -7.82 3.87
C ASN A 208 -16.94 -9.13 4.44
N GLY A 209 -15.89 -9.02 5.25
CA GLY A 209 -15.22 -10.15 5.89
C GLY A 209 -16.05 -10.85 6.98
N ARG A 210 -17.24 -10.33 7.34
CA ARG A 210 -18.21 -11.04 8.18
C ARG A 210 -18.92 -12.14 7.40
N GLU A 211 -19.06 -11.96 6.09
CA GLU A 211 -19.70 -12.92 5.18
C GLU A 211 -18.66 -13.78 4.46
N TRP A 212 -17.42 -13.86 4.98
CA TRP A 212 -16.34 -14.61 4.34
C TRP A 212 -16.69 -16.07 4.09
N LYS A 213 -17.50 -16.68 4.96
CA LYS A 213 -18.02 -18.05 4.79
C LYS A 213 -18.86 -18.24 3.51
N GLU A 214 -19.51 -17.18 3.03
CA GLU A 214 -20.30 -17.19 1.79
C GLU A 214 -19.41 -16.96 0.56
N ILE A 215 -18.20 -16.45 0.75
CA ILE A 215 -17.26 -16.12 -0.33
C ILE A 215 -16.28 -17.28 -0.51
N ARG A 216 -16.18 -17.81 -1.73
CA ARG A 216 -15.20 -18.83 -2.11
C ARG A 216 -13.86 -18.20 -2.50
N GLN A 217 -13.90 -17.17 -3.35
CA GLN A 217 -12.71 -16.44 -3.78
C GLN A 217 -13.03 -15.05 -4.33
N VAL A 218 -12.07 -14.14 -4.19
CA VAL A 218 -12.10 -12.80 -4.80
C VAL A 218 -10.79 -12.58 -5.55
N LEU A 219 -10.85 -12.36 -6.86
CA LEU A 219 -9.70 -11.97 -7.69
C LEU A 219 -9.74 -10.46 -7.93
N ILE A 220 -8.78 -9.74 -7.36
CA ILE A 220 -8.63 -8.29 -7.48
C ILE A 220 -7.84 -7.96 -8.75
N TYR A 221 -8.33 -7.01 -9.53
CA TYR A 221 -7.64 -6.49 -10.71
C TYR A 221 -7.76 -4.98 -10.81
N ALA A 222 -6.83 -4.36 -11.54
CA ALA A 222 -6.92 -2.97 -11.95
C ALA A 222 -6.74 -2.87 -13.47
N PHE A 223 -7.29 -1.82 -14.08
CA PHE A 223 -7.09 -1.54 -15.51
C PHE A 223 -6.90 -0.06 -15.79
N ILE A 224 -6.16 0.24 -16.85
CA ILE A 224 -6.03 1.60 -17.37
C ILE A 224 -7.24 1.87 -18.26
N TYR A 225 -8.09 2.82 -17.87
CA TYR A 225 -9.23 3.24 -18.70
C TYR A 225 -8.80 4.30 -19.72
N GLN A 226 -8.03 5.31 -19.30
CA GLN A 226 -7.43 6.31 -20.18
C GLN A 226 -6.24 7.04 -19.54
N GLY A 227 -5.56 7.86 -20.34
CA GLY A 227 -4.53 8.80 -19.88
C GLY A 227 -3.09 8.29 -19.98
N VAL A 228 -2.87 6.97 -19.91
CA VAL A 228 -1.54 6.36 -20.10
C VAL A 228 -1.59 5.13 -21.01
N PRO A 229 -0.51 4.83 -21.76
CA PRO A 229 -0.48 3.66 -22.64
C PRO A 229 -0.12 2.36 -21.91
N SER A 230 0.54 2.42 -20.75
CA SER A 230 1.09 1.27 -20.03
C SER A 230 1.37 1.61 -18.57
N TRP A 231 1.54 0.59 -17.73
CA TRP A 231 1.69 0.77 -16.28
C TRP A 231 3.01 1.41 -15.88
N ASP A 232 4.06 1.30 -16.68
CA ASP A 232 5.34 2.00 -16.48
C ASP A 232 5.25 3.54 -16.66
N LYS A 233 4.10 4.06 -17.10
CA LYS A 233 3.82 5.49 -17.25
C LYS A 233 2.93 6.07 -16.14
N THR A 234 2.62 5.25 -15.14
CA THR A 234 1.92 5.65 -13.92
C THR A 234 2.70 5.10 -12.72
N ASP A 235 2.32 5.53 -11.54
CA ASP A 235 2.82 5.04 -10.26
C ASP A 235 1.72 4.36 -9.45
N GLY A 236 0.77 3.74 -10.16
CA GLY A 236 -0.33 2.98 -9.58
C GLY A 236 0.15 1.99 -8.51
N VAL A 237 -0.42 2.12 -7.31
CA VAL A 237 -0.22 1.20 -6.20
C VAL A 237 -1.56 0.66 -5.76
N VAL A 238 -1.64 -0.67 -5.60
CA VAL A 238 -2.78 -1.31 -4.95
C VAL A 238 -2.38 -1.82 -3.57
N THR A 239 -3.18 -1.45 -2.57
CA THR A 239 -2.97 -1.84 -1.19
C THR A 239 -4.17 -2.62 -0.67
N LEU A 240 -3.93 -3.84 -0.20
CA LEU A 240 -4.91 -4.66 0.49
C LEU A 240 -4.76 -4.50 2.00
N HIS A 241 -5.83 -4.11 2.67
CA HIS A 241 -5.94 -3.95 4.10
C HIS A 241 -6.89 -5.02 4.66
N VAL A 242 -6.35 -5.97 5.40
CA VAL A 242 -7.14 -6.88 6.24
C VAL A 242 -6.99 -6.45 7.71
N PRO A 243 -8.08 -6.30 8.47
CA PRO A 243 -8.01 -5.96 9.89
C PRO A 243 -7.03 -6.82 10.68
N GLU A 244 -6.24 -6.16 11.54
CA GLU A 244 -5.18 -6.76 12.36
C GLU A 244 -4.04 -7.42 11.57
N GLN A 245 -3.94 -7.16 10.27
CA GLN A 245 -2.85 -7.63 9.42
C GLN A 245 -2.06 -6.45 8.87
N PRO A 246 -0.75 -6.63 8.63
CA PRO A 246 0.01 -5.65 7.87
C PRO A 246 -0.60 -5.50 6.46
N PRO A 247 -0.59 -4.28 5.88
CA PRO A 247 -1.05 -4.08 4.52
C PRO A 247 -0.19 -4.86 3.53
N ILE A 248 -0.82 -5.34 2.47
CA ILE A 248 -0.16 -6.02 1.35
C ILE A 248 -0.19 -5.06 0.16
N GLU A 249 0.97 -4.57 -0.24
CA GLU A 249 1.12 -3.62 -1.34
C GLU A 249 1.57 -4.30 -2.63
N SER A 250 1.06 -3.81 -3.76
CA SER A 250 1.46 -4.21 -5.09
C SER A 250 1.62 -2.98 -5.99
N ARG A 251 2.84 -2.75 -6.48
CA ARG A 251 3.12 -1.69 -7.45
C ARG A 251 2.89 -2.19 -8.86
N LEU A 252 2.24 -1.38 -9.68
CA LEU A 252 1.92 -1.67 -11.07
C LEU A 252 2.97 -0.97 -11.94
N THR A 253 3.85 -1.75 -12.58
CA THR A 253 5.08 -1.19 -13.19
C THR A 253 5.40 -1.74 -14.58
N GLU A 254 4.60 -2.64 -15.14
CA GLU A 254 4.93 -3.28 -16.42
C GLU A 254 4.70 -2.36 -17.63
N GLY A 255 5.63 -2.37 -18.58
CA GLY A 255 5.67 -1.46 -19.73
C GLY A 255 5.04 -1.97 -21.04
N ASP A 256 4.16 -2.97 -21.00
CA ASP A 256 3.51 -3.51 -22.22
C ASP A 256 2.21 -2.75 -22.53
N ASN A 257 2.23 -1.93 -23.58
CA ASN A 257 1.08 -1.11 -24.00
C ASN A 257 -0.11 -1.89 -24.56
N LYS A 258 0.03 -3.22 -24.73
CA LYS A 258 -1.08 -4.10 -25.08
C LYS A 258 -1.74 -4.70 -23.84
N ARG A 259 -1.15 -4.54 -22.65
CA ARG A 259 -1.61 -5.18 -21.42
C ARG A 259 -2.01 -4.15 -20.37
N THR A 260 -3.14 -3.51 -20.61
CA THR A 260 -3.68 -2.45 -19.77
C THR A 260 -4.42 -2.96 -18.53
N LEU A 261 -4.58 -4.29 -18.36
CA LEU A 261 -5.20 -4.89 -17.19
C LEU A 261 -4.17 -5.68 -16.38
N CYS A 262 -4.20 -5.56 -15.06
CA CYS A 262 -3.37 -6.31 -14.13
C CYS A 262 -4.24 -7.08 -13.13
N ALA A 263 -4.14 -8.41 -13.11
CA ALA A 263 -4.63 -9.22 -11.99
C ALA A 263 -3.61 -9.12 -10.86
N ILE A 264 -4.04 -8.64 -9.70
CA ILE A 264 -3.14 -8.19 -8.62
C ILE A 264 -3.01 -9.26 -7.56
N ALA A 265 -4.13 -9.65 -6.95
CA ALA A 265 -4.15 -10.59 -5.85
C ALA A 265 -5.44 -11.42 -5.88
N ARG A 266 -5.37 -12.64 -5.35
CA ARG A 266 -6.52 -13.52 -5.16
C ARG A 266 -6.67 -13.87 -3.69
N LEU A 267 -7.80 -13.55 -3.10
CA LEU A 267 -8.17 -13.98 -1.76
C LEU A 267 -9.00 -15.26 -1.89
N VAL A 268 -8.54 -16.36 -1.32
CA VAL A 268 -9.20 -17.67 -1.38
C VAL A 268 -9.66 -18.07 0.01
N ASN A 269 -10.91 -18.49 0.14
CA ASN A 269 -11.42 -19.05 1.39
C ASN A 269 -10.95 -20.50 1.51
N GLU A 270 -10.08 -20.76 2.48
CA GLU A 270 -9.59 -22.10 2.82
C GLU A 270 -10.10 -22.51 4.20
N ASN A 271 -11.25 -23.18 4.21
CA ASN A 271 -11.87 -23.68 5.44
C ASN A 271 -12.09 -22.58 6.51
N GLY A 272 -12.47 -21.37 6.08
CA GLY A 272 -12.67 -20.19 6.93
C GLY A 272 -11.40 -19.36 7.19
N SER A 273 -10.26 -19.77 6.64
CA SER A 273 -9.05 -18.94 6.57
C SER A 273 -9.06 -18.11 5.29
N ILE A 274 -8.33 -16.99 5.27
CA ILE A 274 -8.05 -16.25 4.03
C ILE A 274 -6.65 -16.64 3.56
N ARG A 275 -6.51 -17.22 2.38
CA ARG A 275 -5.23 -17.30 1.68
C ARG A 275 -5.17 -16.18 0.65
N VAL A 276 -4.27 -15.22 0.87
CA VAL A 276 -3.99 -14.14 -0.08
C VAL A 276 -2.85 -14.59 -0.97
N GLU A 277 -3.11 -14.70 -2.27
CA GLU A 277 -2.13 -14.96 -3.31
C GLU A 277 -1.81 -13.66 -4.06
N ARG A 278 -0.53 -13.40 -4.31
CA ARG A 278 -0.06 -12.39 -5.25
C ARG A 278 -0.02 -12.98 -6.64
N ILE A 279 -0.72 -12.34 -7.56
CA ILE A 279 -0.81 -12.72 -8.96
C ILE A 279 0.13 -11.85 -9.80
N ASN A 280 -0.06 -10.53 -9.77
CA ASN A 280 0.66 -9.54 -10.59
C ASN A 280 0.91 -10.01 -12.04
N GLN A 281 -0.17 -10.40 -12.71
CA GLN A 281 -0.15 -10.85 -14.10
C GLN A 281 -0.94 -9.90 -14.97
N TYR A 282 -0.39 -9.58 -16.14
CA TYR A 282 -0.90 -8.53 -17.01
C TYR A 282 -1.55 -9.11 -18.27
N PHE A 283 -2.69 -8.55 -18.65
CA PHE A 283 -3.60 -9.03 -19.68
C PHE A 283 -4.10 -7.86 -20.56
N ARG A 284 -4.57 -8.18 -21.76
CA ARG A 284 -5.19 -7.20 -22.69
C ARG A 284 -6.54 -6.69 -22.23
N GLY A 285 -7.23 -7.46 -21.39
CA GLY A 285 -8.56 -7.14 -20.90
C GLY A 285 -9.15 -8.29 -20.10
N GLN A 286 -10.37 -8.07 -19.60
CA GLN A 286 -11.01 -8.94 -18.62
C GLN A 286 -11.31 -10.34 -19.20
N GLU A 287 -11.64 -10.46 -20.48
CA GLU A 287 -11.88 -11.75 -21.14
C GLU A 287 -10.62 -12.65 -21.17
N GLU A 288 -9.45 -12.07 -21.43
CA GLU A 288 -8.19 -12.82 -21.42
C GLU A 288 -7.83 -13.27 -19.99
N MET A 289 -8.03 -12.39 -19.01
CA MET A 289 -7.85 -12.72 -17.59
C MET A 289 -8.82 -13.82 -17.14
N ASP A 290 -10.10 -13.70 -17.47
CA ASP A 290 -11.13 -14.70 -17.19
C ASP A 290 -10.70 -16.08 -17.71
N ARG A 291 -10.36 -16.17 -19.00
CA ARG A 291 -9.89 -17.43 -19.60
C ARG A 291 -8.65 -17.98 -18.91
N ALA A 292 -7.72 -17.12 -18.49
CA ALA A 292 -6.49 -17.54 -17.81
C ALA A 292 -6.77 -18.14 -16.42
N PHE A 293 -7.79 -17.64 -15.70
CA PHE A 293 -8.16 -18.11 -14.36
C PHE A 293 -9.38 -19.05 -14.34
N GLY A 294 -10.02 -19.31 -15.48
CA GLY A 294 -11.11 -20.26 -15.64
C GLY A 294 -12.43 -19.85 -14.99
N TRP A 295 -12.79 -18.55 -15.01
CA TRP A 295 -14.03 -18.10 -14.37
C TRP A 295 -15.28 -18.40 -15.22
N GLY A 296 -15.17 -18.31 -16.54
CA GLY A 296 -16.22 -18.67 -17.50
C GLY A 296 -17.32 -17.61 -17.65
N PHE A 297 -16.98 -16.33 -17.54
CA PHE A 297 -17.93 -15.25 -17.76
C PHE A 297 -18.27 -15.09 -19.26
N ARG A 298 -19.39 -14.41 -19.53
CA ARG A 298 -19.75 -13.95 -20.88
C ARG A 298 -19.46 -12.46 -20.97
N TRP A 299 -18.59 -12.08 -21.90
CA TRP A 299 -18.12 -10.71 -22.05
C TRP A 299 -18.84 -9.97 -23.16
N SER A 300 -19.14 -8.71 -22.90
CA SER A 300 -19.57 -7.72 -23.89
C SER A 300 -18.80 -6.41 -23.65
N ARG A 301 -18.71 -5.57 -24.67
CA ARG A 301 -18.08 -4.26 -24.54
C ARG A 301 -18.87 -3.40 -23.54
N GLY A 302 -18.19 -2.86 -22.53
CA GLY A 302 -18.74 -1.91 -21.56
C GLY A 302 -18.11 -0.53 -21.69
N SER A 303 -18.76 0.47 -21.12
CA SER A 303 -18.20 1.79 -20.85
C SER A 303 -18.50 2.16 -19.39
N LYS A 304 -17.82 3.18 -18.88
CA LYS A 304 -18.33 3.98 -17.76
C LYS A 304 -19.62 4.69 -18.19
#